data_AF-A0A3P8AV62-F1
#
_entry.id   AF-A0A3P8AV62-F1
#
_cell.length_a   1.000
_cell.length_b   1.000
_cell.length_c   1.000
_cell.angle_alpha   90.00
_cell.angle_beta   90.00
_cell.angle_gamma   90.00
#
_symmetry.space_group_name_H-M   'P 1'
#
loop_
_entity.id
_entity.type
_entity.pdbx_description
1 polymer ?
#
loop_
_entity_poly.entity_id
_entity_poly.type
_entity_poly.pdbx_seq_one_letter_code
_entity_poly.pdbx_strand_id
1 'polypeptide(L)' 'MLNRMNVSVDAQLRDQQAGFRKDRSCTEQIATLPIIMEQLIEWDSPLYINFINYEKAFDSVDRTILRILDKI' A
#
# COMPACT_ATOMS: atom_id res chain seq x y z
N MET A 1 2.38 13.13 -17.73
CA MET A 1 1.15 12.40 -17.34
C MET A 1 1.28 11.86 -15.93
N LEU A 2 2.29 11.01 -15.66
CA LEU A 2 2.58 10.46 -14.32
C LEU A 2 2.65 11.53 -13.22
N ASN A 3 3.46 12.58 -13.38
CA ASN A 3 3.58 13.65 -12.38
C ASN A 3 2.27 14.41 -12.10
N ARG A 4 1.33 14.43 -13.06
CA ARG A 4 0.01 15.06 -12.86
C ARG A 4 -0.91 14.15 -12.03
N MET A 5 -0.85 12.84 -12.28
CA MET A 5 -1.62 11.84 -11.55
C MET A 5 -1.11 11.68 -10.11
N ASN A 6 0.20 11.79 -9.88
CA ASN A 6 0.80 11.58 -8.56
C ASN A 6 0.16 12.47 -7.48
N VAL A 7 -0.11 13.74 -7.76
CA VAL A 7 -0.71 14.66 -6.77
C VAL A 7 -2.11 14.21 -6.34
N SER A 8 -2.97 13.89 -7.30
CA SER A 8 -4.35 13.48 -7.01
C SER A 8 -4.44 12.04 -6.47
N VAL A 9 -3.55 11.15 -6.89
CA VAL A 9 -3.50 9.75 -6.43
C VAL A 9 -2.91 9.68 -5.02
N ASP A 10 -1.82 10.38 -4.73
CA ASP A 10 -1.19 10.36 -3.39
C ASP A 10 -2.16 10.85 -2.30
N ALA A 11 -3.08 11.76 -2.63
CA ALA A 11 -4.12 12.23 -1.71
C ALA A 11 -5.22 11.18 -1.42
N GLN A 12 -5.37 10.18 -2.29
CA GLN A 12 -6.37 9.10 -2.15
C GLN A 12 -5.79 7.81 -1.56
N LEU A 13 -4.47 7.61 -1.69
CA LEU A 13 -3.80 6.44 -1.14
C LEU A 13 -3.72 6.51 0.39
N ARG A 14 -3.82 5.35 1.04
CA ARG A 14 -3.61 5.25 2.48
C ARG A 14 -2.17 5.57 2.86
N ASP A 15 -1.96 6.15 4.03
CA ASP A 15 -0.63 6.51 4.55
C ASP A 15 0.28 5.30 4.73
N GLN A 16 -0.29 4.13 5.01
CA GLN A 16 0.45 2.88 5.19
C GLN A 16 0.98 2.30 3.88
N GLN A 17 0.46 2.71 2.72
CA GLN A 17 0.92 2.20 1.42
C GLN A 17 2.23 2.88 1.02
N ALA A 18 3.32 2.11 0.88
CA ALA A 18 4.61 2.64 0.38
C ALA A 18 4.83 2.40 -1.12
N GLY A 19 4.21 1.37 -1.70
CA GLY A 19 4.39 1.02 -3.09
C GLY A 19 4.02 2.16 -4.04
N PHE A 20 4.95 2.50 -4.95
CA PHE A 20 4.82 3.54 -5.96
C PHE A 20 4.60 4.97 -5.42
N ARG A 21 4.91 5.23 -4.14
CA ARG A 21 4.85 6.58 -3.55
C ARG A 21 6.24 7.20 -3.47
N LYS A 22 6.30 8.52 -3.65
CA LYS A 22 7.53 9.27 -3.45
C LYS A 22 7.89 9.25 -1.96
N ASP A 23 9.18 9.19 -1.67
CA ASP A 23 9.73 9.28 -0.31
C ASP A 23 9.25 8.16 0.65
N ARG A 24 8.84 7.02 0.09
CA ARG A 24 8.47 5.80 0.84
C ARG A 24 9.26 4.62 0.32
N SER A 25 9.88 3.85 1.21
CA SER A 25 10.67 2.67 0.84
C SER A 25 10.05 1.36 1.33
N CYS A 26 10.34 0.27 0.61
CA CYS A 26 10.00 -1.09 1.04
C CYS A 26 10.70 -1.43 2.37
N THR A 27 11.94 -0.97 2.55
CA THR A 27 12.73 -1.20 3.76
C THR A 27 12.07 -0.61 5.00
N GLU A 28 11.56 0.62 4.93
CA GLU A 28 10.82 1.23 6.04
C GLU A 28 9.53 0.46 6.37
N GLN A 29 8.80 -0.02 5.35
CA GLN A 29 7.61 -0.85 5.56
C GLN A 29 7.95 -2.18 6.24
N ILE A 30 9.02 -2.86 5.80
CA ILE A 30 9.48 -4.11 6.42
C ILE A 30 9.94 -3.87 7.86
N ALA A 31 10.64 -2.76 8.13
CA ALA A 31 11.09 -2.38 9.47
C ALA A 31 9.93 -1.99 10.40
N THR A 32 8.78 -1.56 9.86
CA THR A 32 7.59 -1.22 10.65
C THR A 32 6.89 -2.46 11.22
N LEU A 33 6.94 -3.59 10.50
CA LEU A 33 6.32 -4.84 10.95
C LEU A 33 6.82 -5.32 12.32
N PRO A 34 8.14 -5.49 12.57
CA PRO A 34 8.62 -5.94 13.87
C PRO A 34 8.25 -4.96 14.99
N ILE A 35 8.25 -3.64 14.73
CA ILE A 35 7.84 -2.63 15.72
C ILE A 35 6.37 -2.84 16.15
N ILE A 36 5.47 -3.06 15.19
CA ILE A 36 4.05 -3.32 15.50
C ILE A 36 3.89 -4.64 16.25
N MET A 37 4.63 -5.68 15.83
CA MET A 37 4.57 -7.00 16.47
C MET A 37 5.03 -6.92 17.93
N GLU A 38 6.16 -6.26 18.20
CA GLU A 38 6.70 -6.05 19.54
C GLU A 38 5.69 -5.31 20.43
N GLN A 39 5.06 -4.25 19.92
CA GLN A 39 4.08 -3.47 20.68
C GLN A 39 2.84 -4.30 21.05
N LEU A 40 2.36 -5.14 20.15
CA LEU A 40 1.19 -6.00 20.40
C LEU A 40 1.50 -7.12 21.40
N ILE A 41 2.72 -7.67 21.36
CA ILE A 41 3.21 -8.63 22.35
C ILE A 41 3.31 -7.96 23.73
N GLU A 42 3.84 -6.73 23.80
CA GLU A 42 3.94 -5.97 25.05
C GLU A 42 2.57 -5.72 25.69
N TRP A 43 1.53 -5.50 24.88
CA TRP A 43 0.16 -5.27 25.35
C TRP A 43 -0.68 -6.53 25.52
N ASP A 44 -0.09 -7.73 25.44
CA ASP A 44 -0.78 -9.02 25.48
C ASP A 44 -1.98 -9.09 24.51
N SER A 45 -1.83 -8.43 23.36
CA SER A 45 -2.88 -8.31 22.35
C SER A 45 -2.74 -9.41 21.30
N PRO A 46 -3.84 -10.04 20.85
CA PRO A 46 -3.76 -11.09 19.84
C PRO A 46 -3.27 -10.53 18.50
N LEU A 47 -2.30 -11.23 17.91
CA LEU A 47 -1.67 -10.86 16.64
C LEU A 47 -1.97 -11.90 15.55
N TYR A 48 -2.50 -11.44 14.41
CA TYR A 48 -2.69 -12.24 13.20
C TYR A 48 -2.06 -11.53 12.01
N ILE A 49 -1.28 -12.27 11.21
CA ILE A 49 -0.59 -11.74 10.02
C ILE A 49 -1.05 -12.53 8.81
N ASN A 50 -1.47 -11.84 7.74
CA ASN A 50 -1.84 -12.45 6.47
C ASN A 50 -1.00 -11.83 5.34
N PHE A 51 -0.44 -12.69 4.50
CA PHE A 51 0.31 -12.29 3.31
C PHE A 51 -0.55 -12.51 2.07
N ILE A 52 -0.94 -11.42 1.41
CA ILE A 52 -1.75 -11.45 0.20
C ILE A 52 -0.87 -11.00 -0.96
N ASN A 53 -0.78 -11.83 -2.00
CA ASN A 53 -0.12 -11.50 -3.25
C ASN A 53 -1.05 -11.75 -4.43
N TYR A 54 -1.02 -10.86 -5.42
CA TYR A 54 -1.80 -10.99 -6.65
C TYR A 54 -0.97 -11.63 -7.75
N GLU A 55 -1.49 -12.68 -8.36
CA GLU A 55 -0.90 -13.22 -9.58
C GLU A 55 -1.13 -12.24 -10.75
N LYS A 56 -0.05 -11.88 -11.45
CA LYS A 56 -0.07 -10.98 -12.62
C LYS A 56 -0.88 -9.69 -12.38
N ALA A 57 -0.58 -9.00 -11.28
CA ALA A 57 -1.36 -7.88 -10.76
C ALA A 57 -1.68 -6.77 -11.77
N PHE A 58 -0.88 -6.57 -12.81
CA PHE A 58 -1.16 -5.58 -13.85
C PHE A 58 -1.99 -6.14 -15.02
N ASP A 59 -1.84 -7.44 -15.34
CA ASP A 59 -2.57 -8.10 -16.43
C ASP A 59 -3.99 -8.49 -15.99
N SER A 60 -4.20 -8.73 -14.70
CA SER A 60 -5.47 -9.21 -14.14
C SER A 60 -6.47 -8.10 -13.78
N VAL A 61 -6.09 -6.82 -13.94
CA VAL A 61 -7.00 -5.69 -13.68
C VAL A 61 -8.04 -5.60 -14.80
N ASP A 62 -9.32 -5.61 -14.44
CA ASP A 62 -10.41 -5.30 -15.36
C ASP A 62 -10.23 -3.87 -15.91
N ARG A 63 -10.03 -3.76 -17.22
CA ARG A 63 -9.79 -2.48 -17.90
C ARG A 63 -10.95 -1.50 -17.77
N THR A 64 -12.17 -1.99 -17.52
CA THR A 64 -13.33 -1.12 -17.25
C THR A 64 -13.15 -0.33 -15.96
N ILE A 65 -12.46 -0.90 -14.98
CA ILE A 65 -12.16 -0.27 -13.69
C ILE A 65 -11.13 0.85 -13.86
N LEU A 66 -10.22 0.79 -14.84
CA LEU A 66 -9.23 1.86 -15.06
C LEU A 66 -9.86 3.23 -15.39
N ARG A 67 -11.14 3.27 -15.78
CA ARG A 67 -11.91 4.52 -15.94
C ARG A 67 -12.05 5.32 -14.64
N ILE A 68 -11.77 4.72 -13.48
CA ILE A 68 -11.68 5.48 -12.22
C ILE A 68 -10.61 6.57 -12.30
N LEU A 69 -9.56 6.37 -13.10
CA LEU A 69 -8.49 7.36 -13.29
C LEU A 69 -8.96 8.60 -14.06
N ASP A 70 -10.05 8.51 -14.81
CA ASP A 70 -10.65 9.68 -15.50
C ASP A 70 -11.35 10.64 -14.52
N LYS A 71 -11.54 10.21 -13.26
CA LYS A 71 -12.17 11.00 -12.18
C LYS A 71 -11.16 11.67 -11.24
N ILE A 72 -9.86 11.55 -11.53
CA ILE A 72 -8.71 11.94 -10.68
C ILE A 72 -7.90 13.04 -11.39
#